data_AF-R6U4R0-F1
#
_entry.id   AF-R6U4R0-F1
#
_cell.length_a   1.000
_cell.length_b   1.000
_cell.length_c   1.000
_cell.angle_alpha   90.00
_cell.angle_beta   90.00
_cell.angle_gamma   90.00
#
_symmetry.space_group_name_H-M   'P 1'
#
loop_
_entity.id
_entity.type
_entity.pdbx_description
1 polymer ?
#
loop_
_entity_poly.entity_id
_entity_poly.type
_entity_poly.pdbx_seq_one_letter_code
_entity_poly.pdbx_strand_id
1 'polypeptide(L)' 'MRNYENRLKAIQRIADAKSAKVVFVDYKNGKYYKSGTDIEVDIDTTKADTVIIDDIPDSPPEFLEKGDDMKNESDG' A
#
# COMPACT_ATOMS: atom_id res chain seq x y z
N MET A 1 2.72 23.72 36.68
CA MET A 1 2.52 22.73 35.59
C MET A 1 2.00 23.32 34.27
N ARG A 2 1.56 24.59 34.20
CA ARG A 2 1.04 25.26 32.98
C ARG A 2 1.87 25.09 31.69
N ASN A 3 3.19 25.03 31.81
CA ASN A 3 4.09 24.91 30.65
C ASN A 3 4.12 23.48 30.07
N TYR A 4 3.92 22.46 30.92
CA TYR A 4 3.89 21.06 30.50
C TYR A 4 2.63 20.75 29.68
N GLU A 5 1.46 21.18 30.15
CA GLU A 5 0.19 21.00 29.43
C GLU A 5 0.17 21.74 28.08
N ASN A 6 0.77 22.93 28.00
CA ASN A 6 0.88 23.68 26.75
C ASN A 6 1.78 22.97 25.72
N ARG A 7 2.88 22.34 26.17
CA ARG A 7 3.74 21.51 25.30
C ARG A 7 2.99 20.27 24.80
N LEU A 8 2.23 19.60 25.66
CA LEU A 8 1.41 18.45 25.25
C LEU A 8 0.35 18.84 24.21
N LYS A 9 -0.35 19.96 24.39
CA LYS A 9 -1.31 20.47 23.41
C LYS A 9 -0.66 20.86 22.07
N ALA A 10 0.56 21.39 22.09
CA ALA A 10 1.29 21.71 20.86
C ALA A 10 1.71 20.45 20.10
N ILE A 11 2.20 19.43 20.82
CA ILE A 11 2.55 18.13 20.23
C ILE A 11 1.31 17.45 19.65
N GLN A 12 0.20 17.45 20.39
CA GLN A 12 -1.08 16.90 19.93
C GLN A 12 -1.55 17.61 18.66
N ARG A 13 -1.52 18.96 18.60
CA ARG A 13 -1.85 19.71 17.39
C ARG A 13 -0.97 19.38 16.19
N ILE A 14 0.33 19.15 16.40
CA ILE A 14 1.25 18.78 15.33
C ILE A 14 0.97 17.35 14.83
N ALA A 15 0.65 16.43 15.74
CA ALA A 15 0.26 15.07 15.40
C ALA A 15 -1.10 15.04 14.68
N ASP A 16 -2.09 15.79 15.18
CA ASP A 16 -3.41 15.93 14.57
C ASP A 16 -3.34 16.68 13.23
N ALA A 17 -2.41 17.63 13.07
CA ALA A 17 -2.16 18.31 11.81
C ALA A 17 -1.39 17.46 10.80
N LYS A 18 -0.73 16.38 11.24
CA LYS A 18 -0.14 15.37 10.36
C LYS A 18 -1.24 14.43 9.87
N SER A 19 -2.14 14.97 9.04
CA SER A 19 -3.06 14.19 8.21
C SER A 19 -2.35 13.74 6.94
N ALA A 20 -1.20 13.08 7.07
CA ALA A 20 -0.43 12.67 5.91
C ALA A 20 -1.30 11.73 5.05
N LYS A 21 -1.70 12.21 3.87
CA LYS A 21 -2.50 11.44 2.95
C LYS A 21 -1.57 10.51 2.19
N VAL A 22 -1.57 9.24 2.60
CA VAL A 22 -0.83 8.17 1.94
C VAL A 22 -1.75 7.48 0.96
N VAL A 23 -1.30 7.30 -0.28
CA VAL A 23 -2.03 6.57 -1.32
C VAL A 23 -1.21 5.34 -1.72
N PHE A 24 -1.88 4.20 -1.82
CA PHE A 24 -1.32 2.94 -2.31
C PHE A 24 -1.79 2.69 -3.74
N VAL A 25 -0.86 2.39 -4.63
CA VAL A 25 -1.14 2.08 -6.03
C VAL A 25 -0.39 0.83 -6.46
N ASP A 26 -1.01 0.05 -7.34
CA ASP A 26 -0.39 -1.10 -7.99
C ASP A 26 0.16 -0.65 -9.35
N TYR A 27 1.41 -0.96 -9.63
CA TYR A 27 2.03 -0.72 -10.94
C TYR A 27 1.92 -1.99 -11.79
N LYS A 28 1.35 -1.86 -12.98
CA LYS A 28 1.20 -2.96 -13.96
C LYS A 28 1.34 -2.39 -15.36
N ASN A 29 2.17 -3.01 -16.21
CA ASN A 29 2.29 -2.68 -17.63
C ASN A 29 2.49 -1.18 -17.95
N GLY A 30 3.31 -0.47 -17.16
CA GLY A 30 3.59 0.95 -17.38
C GLY A 30 2.54 1.92 -16.84
N LYS A 31 1.54 1.43 -16.12
CA LYS A 31 0.42 2.20 -15.58
C LYS A 31 0.23 1.96 -14.08
N TYR A 32 -0.43 2.90 -13.41
CA TYR A 32 -0.74 2.83 -11.99
C TYR A 32 -2.23 2.64 -11.76
N TYR A 33 -2.58 1.81 -10.80
CA TYR A 33 -3.96 1.48 -10.47
C TYR A 33 -4.19 1.65 -8.97
N LYS A 34 -5.40 2.02 -8.57
CA LYS A 34 -5.75 1.99 -7.14
C LYS A 34 -5.61 0.55 -6.64
N SER A 35 -4.93 0.38 -5.51
CA SER A 35 -4.54 -0.96 -5.06
C SER A 35 -5.71 -1.95 -4.95
N GLY A 36 -5.51 -3.15 -5.49
CA GLY A 36 -6.51 -4.22 -5.55
C GLY A 36 -7.67 -3.94 -6.51
N THR A 37 -7.57 -2.95 -7.39
CA THR A 37 -8.62 -2.59 -8.35
C THR A 37 -8.02 -2.32 -9.74
N ASP A 38 -8.87 -2.35 -10.77
CA ASP A 38 -8.47 -1.99 -12.15
C ASP A 38 -8.73 -0.51 -12.48
N ILE A 39 -8.89 0.33 -11.45
CA ILE A 39 -9.11 1.76 -11.64
C ILE A 39 -7.75 2.44 -11.82
N GLU A 40 -7.43 2.81 -13.05
CA GLU A 40 -6.21 3.55 -13.39
C GLU A 40 -6.19 4.90 -12.65
N VAL A 41 -5.02 5.28 -12.15
CA VAL A 41 -4.77 6.54 -11.45
C VAL A 41 -3.57 7.23 -12.05
N ASP A 42 -3.70 8.54 -12.24
CA ASP A 42 -2.58 9.39 -12.60
C ASP A 42 -1.89 9.87 -11.31
N ILE A 43 -0.68 9.35 -11.08
CA ILE A 43 0.08 9.68 -9.87
C ILE A 43 0.64 11.11 -9.90
N ASP A 44 0.83 11.71 -11.07
CA ASP A 44 1.37 13.08 -11.20
C ASP A 44 0.35 14.12 -10.74
N THR A 45 -0.95 13.80 -10.87
CA THR A 45 -2.06 14.66 -10.42
C THR A 45 -2.63 14.23 -9.06
N THR A 46 -2.12 13.13 -8.47
CA THR A 46 -2.59 12.62 -7.19
C THR A 46 -2.18 13.52 -6.03
N LYS A 47 -3.16 14.16 -5.39
CA LYS A 47 -2.94 14.92 -4.15
C LYS A 47 -2.73 13.95 -2.99
N ALA A 48 -1.47 13.67 -2.67
CA ALA A 48 -1.04 12.87 -1.54
C ALA A 48 0.27 13.44 -0.98
N ASP A 49 0.53 13.25 0.31
CA ASP A 49 1.81 13.57 0.92
C ASP A 49 2.86 12.49 0.62
N THR A 50 2.40 11.27 0.32
CA THR A 50 3.24 10.12 -0.06
C THR A 50 2.43 9.16 -0.93
N VAL A 51 3.06 8.64 -1.98
CA VAL A 51 2.53 7.56 -2.82
C VAL A 51 3.43 6.34 -2.65
N ILE A 52 2.83 5.20 -2.33
CA ILE A 52 3.50 3.91 -2.22
C ILE A 52 3.08 3.08 -3.42
N ILE A 53 4.04 2.64 -4.21
CA ILE A 53 3.86 1.89 -5.45
C ILE A 53 4.25 0.44 -5.20
N ASP A 54 3.32 -0.48 -5.44
CA ASP A 54 3.57 -1.92 -5.41
C ASP A 54 3.75 -2.44 -6.84
N ASP A 55 4.95 -2.93 -7.16
CA ASP A 55 5.27 -3.52 -8.47
C ASP A 55 4.86 -5.00 -8.45
N ILE A 56 3.58 -5.24 -8.71
CA ILE A 56 3.00 -6.57 -8.69
C ILE A 56 3.31 -7.24 -10.02
N PRO A 57 4.02 -8.39 -10.03
CA PRO A 57 4.29 -9.12 -11.26
C PRO A 57 2.97 -9.63 -11.86
N ASP A 58 2.85 -9.55 -13.19
CA ASP A 58 1.64 -10.00 -13.93
C ASP A 58 1.38 -11.51 -13.79
N SER A 59 2.41 -12.28 -13.44
CA SER A 59 2.34 -13.71 -13.18
C SER A 59 2.86 -14.00 -11.78
N PRO A 60 2.32 -15.03 -11.10
CA PRO A 60 2.94 -15.55 -9.89
C PRO A 60 4.42 -15.84 -10.18
N PRO A 61 5.34 -15.53 -9.26
CA PRO A 61 6.73 -15.92 -9.43
C PRO A 61 6.81 -17.44 -9.70
N GLU A 62 7.70 -17.87 -10.60
CA GLU A 62 7.78 -19.26 -11.12
C GLU A 62 7.79 -20.35 -10.02
N PHE A 63 8.28 -20.03 -8.82
CA PHE A 63 8.28 -20.96 -7.69
C PHE A 63 6.87 -21.27 -7.13
N LEU A 64 5.88 -20.42 -7.38
CA LEU A 64 4.46 -20.63 -7.02
C LEU A 64 3.67 -21.35 -8.11
N GLU A 65 4.06 -21.25 -9.39
CA GLU A 65 3.44 -22.03 -10.47
C GLU A 65 3.70 -23.54 -10.30
N LYS A 66 4.81 -23.90 -9.65
CA LYS A 66 5.22 -25.29 -9.41
C LYS A 66 4.52 -25.95 -8.20
N GLY A 67 3.34 -25.47 -7.81
CA GLY A 67 2.59 -25.92 -6.62
C GLY A 67 1.59 -27.06 -6.87
N ASP A 68 1.22 -27.34 -8.12
CA ASP A 68 0.14 -28.29 -8.45
C ASP A 68 0.60 -29.76 -8.60
N ASP A 69 1.89 -30.06 -8.44
CA ASP A 69 2.42 -31.42 -8.54
C ASP A 69 2.27 -32.26 -7.25
N MET A 70 1.69 -31.72 -6.18
CA MET A 70 1.25 -32.53 -5.03
C MET A 70 -0.04 -33.27 -5.38
N LYS A 71 0.10 -34.31 -6.22
CA LYS A 71 -0.89 -35.38 -6.33
C LYS A 71 -1.13 -35.93 -4.93
N ASN A 72 -2.30 -35.67 -4.39
CA ASN A 72 -2.82 -36.32 -3.20
C ASN A 72 -2.86 -37.84 -3.48
N GLU A 73 -1.84 -38.58 -3.02
CA GLU A 73 -1.92 -40.03 -2.93
C GLU A 73 -3.03 -40.33 -1.92
N SER A 74 -4.21 -40.60 -2.47
CA SER A 74 -5.36 -41.15 -1.75
C SER A 74 -5.00 -42.57 -1.34
N ASP A 75 -4.37 -42.72 -0.17
CA ASP A 75 -4.25 -44.00 0.49
C ASP A 75 -5.64 -44.39 1.03
N GLY A 76 -6.22 -45.41 0.38
CA GLY A 76 -7.61 -45.85 0.55
C GLY A 76 -7.89 -46.76 1.74
#